data_AF-A0A3B1A3Y9-F1
#
_entry.id   AF-A0A3B1A3Y9-F1
#
_cell.length_a   1.000
_cell.length_b   1.000
_cell.length_c   1.000
_cell.angle_alpha   90.00
_cell.angle_beta   90.00
_cell.angle_gamma   90.00
#
_symmetry.space_group_name_H-M   'P 1'
#
loop_
_entity.id
_entity.type
_entity.pdbx_description
1 polymer ?
#
loop_
_entity_poly.entity_id
_entity_poly.type
_entity_poly.pdbx_seq_one_letter_code
_entity_poly.pdbx_strand_id
1 'polypeptide(L)' 'MWILWIILLVVIIYMLKDVVGFSKPSSSGEDALEILKRRYAQGEIDEVEYKRRKLELEK' A
#
# COMPACT_ATOMS: atom_id res chain seq x y z
N MET A 1 15.14 15.59 -15.80
CA MET A 1 14.85 14.32 -16.49
C MET A 1 14.42 13.18 -15.56
N TRP A 2 13.91 13.45 -14.34
CA TRP A 2 13.37 12.42 -13.41
C TRP A 2 11.94 12.73 -12.93
N ILE A 3 11.54 14.01 -13.00
CA ILE A 3 10.16 14.47 -12.74
C ILE A 3 9.12 13.74 -13.59
N LEU A 4 9.46 13.40 -14.84
CA LEU A 4 8.55 12.67 -15.73
C LEU A 4 8.22 11.26 -15.19
N TRP A 5 9.18 10.61 -14.52
CA TRP A 5 8.96 9.31 -13.90
C TRP A 5 8.07 9.39 -12.65
N ILE A 6 8.20 10.48 -11.87
CA ILE A 6 7.35 10.72 -10.69
C ILE A 6 5.90 10.96 -11.12
N ILE A 7 5.68 11.77 -12.16
CA ILE A 7 4.34 12.04 -12.69
C ILE A 7 3.71 10.76 -13.25
N LEU A 8 4.49 9.96 -13.99
CA LEU A 8 4.03 8.65 -14.49
C LEU A 8 3.62 7.72 -13.34
N LEU A 9 4.43 7.65 -12.28
CA LEU A 9 4.16 6.84 -11.10
C LEU A 9 2.84 7.25 -10.42
N VAL A 10 2.62 8.55 -10.25
CA VAL A 10 1.40 9.10 -9.63
C VAL A 10 0.16 8.72 -10.44
N VAL A 11 0.22 8.81 -11.77
CA VAL A 11 -0.90 8.43 -12.65
C VAL A 11 -1.21 6.94 -12.56
N ILE A 12 -0.19 6.09 -12.50
CA ILE A 12 -0.33 4.64 -12.34
C ILE A 12 -0.99 4.30 -10.99
N ILE A 13 -0.53 4.92 -9.90
CA ILE A 13 -1.12 4.74 -8.56
C ILE A 13 -2.59 5.18 -8.57
N TYR A 14 -2.91 6.28 -9.23
CA TYR A 14 -4.28 6.79 -9.32
C TYR A 14 -5.21 5.84 -10.08
N MET A 15 -4.75 5.23 -11.18
CA MET A 15 -5.52 4.21 -11.91
C MET A 15 -5.71 2.93 -11.10
N LEU A 16 -4.71 2.50 -10.34
CA LEU A 16 -4.77 1.27 -9.54
C LEU A 16 -5.57 1.46 -8.23
N LYS A 17 -5.77 2.70 -7.77
CA LYS A 17 -6.51 3.00 -6.54
C LYS A 17 -7.96 2.51 -6.55
N ASP A 18 -8.61 2.50 -7.71
CA ASP A 18 -9.99 2.03 -7.88
C ASP A 18 -10.08 0.50 -8.05
N VAL A 19 -9.04 -0.11 -8.64
CA VAL A 19 -8.94 -1.56 -8.84
C VAL A 19 -8.65 -2.31 -7.53
N VAL A 20 -8.03 -1.65 -6.55
CA VAL A 20 -7.84 -2.20 -5.18
C VAL A 20 -9.10 -1.95 -4.32
N GLY A 21 -10.27 -2.19 -4.94
CA GLY A 21 -11.56 -2.34 -4.30
C GLY A 21 -11.84 -3.82 -4.01
N PHE A 22 -11.43 -4.27 -2.83
CA PHE A 22 -12.08 -5.30 -2.00
C PHE A 22 -12.55 -6.60 -2.67
N SER A 23 -11.91 -7.74 -2.34
CA SER A 23 -12.58 -9.05 -2.23
C SER A 23 -11.71 -10.12 -1.54
N LYS A 24 -11.74 -10.21 -0.20
CA LYS A 24 -12.24 -11.39 0.54
C LYS A 24 -12.02 -11.29 2.06
N PRO A 25 -12.99 -11.73 2.88
CA PRO A 25 -12.83 -11.92 4.31
C PRO A 25 -12.17 -13.28 4.56
N SER A 26 -10.86 -13.31 4.79
CA SER A 26 -10.22 -14.51 5.33
C SER A 26 -8.99 -14.13 6.14
N SER A 27 -9.10 -14.40 7.45
CA SER A 27 -8.06 -14.31 8.48
C SER A 27 -7.64 -12.88 8.88
N SER A 28 -7.90 -12.53 10.15
CA SER A 28 -7.61 -11.21 10.72
C SER A 28 -6.12 -10.79 10.66
N GLY A 29 -5.20 -11.72 10.37
CA GLY A 29 -3.78 -11.44 10.18
C GLY A 29 -3.44 -10.96 8.76
N GLU A 30 -4.09 -11.54 7.75
CA GLU A 30 -3.91 -11.14 6.34
C GLU A 30 -4.53 -9.77 6.07
N ASP A 31 -5.70 -9.48 6.66
CA ASP A 31 -6.36 -8.16 6.61
C ASP A 31 -5.46 -7.03 7.14
N ALA A 32 -4.76 -7.24 8.27
CA ALA A 32 -3.93 -6.20 8.88
C ALA A 32 -2.73 -5.82 7.99
N LEU A 33 -2.09 -6.82 7.37
CA LEU A 33 -1.00 -6.62 6.41
C LEU A 33 -1.50 -5.98 5.11
N GLU A 34 -2.68 -6.37 4.63
CA GLU A 34 -3.28 -5.82 3.42
C GLU A 34 -3.71 -4.36 3.61
N ILE A 35 -4.28 -4.01 4.77
CA ILE A 35 -4.59 -2.63 5.17
C ILE A 35 -3.30 -1.81 5.27
N LEU A 36 -2.25 -2.35 5.86
CA LEU A 36 -0.96 -1.65 5.98
C LEU A 36 -0.35 -1.38 4.59
N LYS A 37 -0.38 -2.36 3.69
CA LYS A 37 0.09 -2.22 2.31
C LYS A 37 -0.75 -1.23 1.51
N ARG A 38 -2.06 -1.21 1.72
CA ARG A 38 -2.97 -0.25 1.11
C ARG A 38 -2.63 1.19 1.55
N ARG A 39 -2.36 1.42 2.83
CA ARG A 39 -1.97 2.75 3.36
C ARG A 39 -0.61 3.20 2.84
N TYR A 40 0.35 2.29 2.69
CA TYR A 40 1.63 2.58 2.07
C TYR A 40 1.48 2.94 0.58
N ALA A 41 0.70 2.16 -0.17
CA ALA A 41 0.40 2.44 -1.58
C ALA A 41 -0.39 3.74 -1.77
N GLN A 42 -1.20 4.14 -0.78
CA GLN A 42 -1.87 5.44 -0.74
C GLN A 42 -0.93 6.59 -0.36
N GLY A 43 0.28 6.31 0.13
CA GLY A 43 1.24 7.32 0.61
C GLY A 43 0.90 7.91 1.97
N GLU A 44 -0.02 7.31 2.73
CA GLU A 44 -0.39 7.76 4.08
C GLU A 44 0.68 7.41 5.13
N ILE A 45 1.54 6.45 4.81
CA ILE A 45 2.66 6.04 5.66
C ILE A 45 3.94 5.98 4.83
N ASP A 46 5.04 6.36 5.45
CA ASP A 46 6.38 6.28 4.87
C ASP A 46 6.88 4.83 4.84
N GLU A 47 7.85 4.54 3.96
CA GLU A 47 8.46 3.20 3.82
C GLU A 47 9.03 2.69 5.16
N VAL A 48 9.58 3.59 5.98
CA VAL A 48 10.15 3.25 7.29
C VAL A 48 9.04 2.74 8.23
N GLU A 49 7.88 3.39 8.22
CA GLU A 49 6.76 3.02 9.09
C GLU A 49 6.04 1.75 8.60
N TYR A 50 5.93 1.58 7.28
CA TYR A 50 5.44 0.35 6.67
C TYR A 50 6.29 -0.87 7.08
N LYS A 51 7.62 -0.77 6.96
CA LYS A 51 8.54 -1.86 7.32
C LYS A 51 8.44 -2.24 8.79
N ARG A 52 8.36 -1.24 9.69
CA ARG A 52 8.26 -1.48 11.14
C ARG A 52 6.99 -2.25 11.50
N ARG A 53 5.83 -1.81 11.00
CA ARG A 53 4.55 -2.45 11.31
C ARG A 53 4.37 -3.81 10.63
N LYS A 54 4.96 -4.02 9.45
CA LYS A 54 4.98 -5.32 8.77
C LYS A 54 5.70 -6.37 9.62
N LEU A 55 6.86 -6.01 10.18
CA LEU A 55 7.65 -6.86 11.07
C LEU A 55 6.90 -7.23 12.36
N GLU A 56 6.10 -6.33 12.90
CA GLU A 56 5.28 -6.61 14.10
C GLU A 56 4.09 -7.53 13.80
N LEU A 57 3.55 -7.48 12.58
CA LEU A 57 2.43 -8.31 12.13
C LEU A 57 2.86 -9.70 11.65
N GLU A 58 4.11 -9.88 11.24
CA GLU A 58 4.69 -11.18 10.84
C GLU A 58 5.23 -12.00 12.04
N LYS A 59 5.15 -11.47 13.27
CA LYS A 59 5.63 -12.12 14.50
C LYS A 59 4.52 -12.89 15.21
#